data_AF-A0A060HKY3-F1
#
_entry.id   AF-A0A060HKY3-F1
#
_cell.length_a   1.000
_cell.length_b   1.000
_cell.length_c   1.000
_cell.angle_alpha   90.00
_cell.angle_beta   90.00
_cell.angle_gamma   90.00
#
_symmetry.space_group_name_H-M   'P 1'
#
loop_
_entity.id
_entity.type
_entity.pdbx_description
1 polymer ?
#
loop_
_entity_poly.entity_id
_entity_poly.type
_entity_poly.pdbx_seq_one_letter_code
_entity_poly.pdbx_strand_id
1 'polypeptide(L)'
;MIDFHYPDEMEDSLFGTLPHWSKLTPKVEKSANQVMILGHMTTKHKLVAAGVSSNFMHQLYQKEGWFTATDQFLIRVFAENIFFHLSSCLDALGHEVSQIFQVQLPFERVQIDHMNNQKNCLRCLLQRKDVAFASFLDSELPQKGSQPGHWYHAFTEYRNQVVHRTLYVVLAGPKAMVLPDNPTNLNPRVSLKDHTSPTYYFDPDYHEQREIRKYTLDCIYEVRDTVEKIYAKLDGKI
;
A
#
# COMPACT_ATOMS: atom_id res chain seq x y z
N MET A 1 -16.87 23.02 10.00
CA MET A 1 -15.46 22.77 10.30
C MET A 1 -15.34 21.28 10.57
N ILE A 2 -14.38 20.56 9.95
CA ILE A 2 -14.16 19.13 10.25
C ILE A 2 -13.00 19.08 11.22
N ASP A 3 -13.28 18.70 12.47
CA ASP A 3 -12.26 18.54 13.50
C ASP A 3 -11.78 17.09 13.51
N PHE A 4 -10.61 16.88 12.91
CA PHE A 4 -9.92 15.61 12.98
C PHE A 4 -9.16 15.50 14.29
N HIS A 5 -9.43 14.43 15.03
CA HIS A 5 -8.69 14.14 16.26
C HIS A 5 -7.53 13.24 15.90
N TYR A 6 -6.31 13.71 16.17
CA TYR A 6 -5.12 12.87 16.12
C TYR A 6 -5.13 12.02 17.40
N PRO A 7 -5.19 10.69 17.34
CA PRO A 7 -5.06 9.90 18.55
C PRO A 7 -3.60 9.95 18.98
N ASP A 8 -3.35 10.44 20.19
CA ASP A 8 -2.00 10.49 20.78
C ASP A 8 -1.36 9.07 20.89
N GLU A 9 -2.18 8.02 20.83
CA GLU A 9 -1.80 6.59 20.94
C GLU A 9 -1.79 5.85 19.59
N MET A 10 -1.80 6.56 18.46
CA MET A 10 -1.92 5.91 17.15
C MET A 10 -0.65 5.18 16.70
N GLU A 11 0.53 5.67 17.12
CA GLU A 11 1.80 4.97 16.92
C GLU A 11 1.82 3.63 17.68
N ASP A 12 1.16 3.56 18.84
CA ASP A 12 1.13 2.38 19.70
C ASP A 12 0.01 1.38 19.36
N SER A 13 -1.17 1.82 18.91
CA SER A 13 -2.35 0.94 18.74
C SER A 13 -2.39 0.15 17.43
N LEU A 14 -1.79 0.65 16.34
CA LEU A 14 -1.65 -0.06 15.05
C LEU A 14 -0.22 -0.51 14.76
N PHE A 15 0.77 0.20 15.33
CA PHE A 15 2.20 0.03 14.99
C PHE A 15 3.09 -0.21 16.21
N GLY A 16 2.50 -0.39 17.40
CA GLY A 16 3.18 -0.50 18.70
C GLY A 16 4.02 -1.75 18.92
N THR A 17 4.31 -2.51 17.86
CA THR A 17 5.67 -2.97 17.61
C THR A 17 5.72 -3.58 16.21
N LEU A 18 6.61 -3.04 15.39
CA LEU A 18 7.26 -3.77 14.30
C LEU A 18 8.49 -4.44 14.94
N PRO A 19 8.36 -5.60 15.61
CA PRO A 19 9.40 -6.13 16.50
C PRO A 19 10.71 -6.41 15.76
N HIS A 20 10.65 -6.86 14.49
CA HIS A 20 11.85 -7.10 13.71
C HIS A 20 12.47 -5.78 13.21
N TRP A 21 11.66 -4.79 12.85
CA TRP A 21 12.17 -3.43 12.59
C TRP A 21 12.93 -2.92 13.82
N SER A 22 12.30 -2.91 15.00
CA SER A 22 12.89 -2.40 16.25
C SER A 22 14.17 -3.15 16.64
N LYS A 23 14.23 -4.46 16.38
CA LYS A 23 15.43 -5.27 16.60
C LYS A 23 16.58 -4.87 15.67
N LEU A 24 16.26 -4.53 14.42
CA LEU A 24 17.24 -4.13 13.41
C LEU A 24 17.70 -2.68 13.56
N THR A 25 16.86 -1.78 14.08
CA THR A 25 17.16 -0.35 14.18
C THR A 25 18.54 -0.05 14.77
N PRO A 26 18.96 -0.62 15.93
CA PRO A 26 20.27 -0.33 16.49
C PRO A 26 21.45 -0.83 15.64
N LYS A 27 21.23 -1.85 14.79
CA LYS A 27 22.24 -2.33 13.84
C LYS A 27 22.34 -1.40 12.64
N VAL A 28 21.18 -0.98 12.11
CA VAL A 28 21.09 -0.10 10.94
C VAL A 28 21.63 1.30 11.27
N GLU A 29 21.29 1.87 12.42
CA GLU A 29 21.75 3.20 12.85
C GLU A 29 23.28 3.27 13.04
N LYS A 30 23.93 2.14 13.35
CA LYS A 30 25.39 2.06 13.46
C LYS A 30 26.09 1.93 12.11
N SER A 31 25.34 1.73 11.03
CA SER A 31 25.91 1.64 9.68
C SER A 31 26.41 3.00 9.20
N ALA A 32 27.53 3.01 8.48
CA ALA A 32 27.96 4.21 7.76
C ALA A 32 27.09 4.48 6.49
N ASN A 33 26.20 3.55 6.12
CA ASN A 33 25.38 3.66 4.91
C ASN A 33 24.12 4.51 5.15
N GLN A 34 24.19 5.78 4.78
CA GLN A 34 23.08 6.73 4.91
C GLN A 34 21.83 6.35 4.10
N VAL A 35 21.99 5.69 2.95
CA VAL A 35 20.86 5.23 2.14
C VAL A 35 20.09 4.12 2.87
N MET A 36 20.80 3.23 3.55
CA MET A 36 20.20 2.16 4.36
C MET A 36 19.44 2.74 5.55
N ILE A 37 20.04 3.70 6.28
CA ILE A 37 19.38 4.38 7.41
C ILE A 37 18.11 5.10 6.93
N LEU A 38 18.20 5.86 5.84
CA LEU A 38 17.06 6.60 5.30
C LEU A 38 15.94 5.66 4.85
N GLY A 39 16.28 4.56 4.16
CA GLY A 39 15.31 3.53 3.76
C GLY A 39 14.60 2.91 4.96
N HIS A 40 15.36 2.54 6.00
CA HIS A 40 14.83 1.94 7.22
C HIS A 40 13.86 2.85 7.98
N MET A 41 14.21 4.13 8.14
CA MET A 41 13.34 5.10 8.80
C MET A 41 12.11 5.43 7.93
N THR A 42 12.30 5.57 6.61
CA THR A 42 11.21 5.91 5.69
C THR A 42 10.17 4.79 5.64
N THR A 43 10.60 3.53 5.64
CA THR A 43 9.71 2.35 5.68
C THR A 43 8.72 2.45 6.85
N LYS A 44 9.21 2.67 8.08
CA LYS A 44 8.34 2.85 9.27
C LYS A 44 7.43 4.07 9.13
N HIS A 45 7.98 5.25 8.84
CA HIS A 45 7.18 6.48 8.85
C HIS A 45 6.09 6.49 7.78
N LYS A 46 6.32 5.85 6.62
CA LYS A 46 5.32 5.70 5.58
C LYS A 46 4.19 4.74 6.00
N LEU A 47 4.49 3.65 6.71
CA LEU A 47 3.45 2.81 7.33
C LEU A 47 2.60 3.62 8.32
N VAL A 48 3.24 4.40 9.19
CA VAL A 48 2.54 5.25 10.17
C VAL A 48 1.64 6.27 9.47
N ALA A 49 2.13 6.95 8.42
CA ALA A 49 1.36 7.93 7.65
C ALA A 49 0.12 7.30 6.95
N ALA A 50 0.25 6.08 6.44
CA ALA A 50 -0.89 5.32 5.92
C ALA A 50 -1.92 5.02 7.02
N GLY A 51 -1.44 4.63 8.22
CA GLY A 51 -2.27 4.48 9.41
C GLY A 51 -3.07 5.75 9.71
N VAL A 52 -2.40 6.89 9.87
CA VAL A 52 -3.04 8.19 10.17
C VAL A 52 -4.15 8.51 9.15
N SER A 53 -3.88 8.31 7.85
CA SER A 53 -4.88 8.50 6.80
C SER A 53 -6.08 7.56 6.95
N SER A 54 -5.84 6.31 7.33
CA SER A 54 -6.90 5.33 7.63
C SER A 54 -7.77 5.75 8.81
N ASN A 55 -7.19 6.31 9.88
CA ASN A 55 -7.96 6.80 11.01
C ASN A 55 -8.82 8.02 10.66
N PHE A 56 -8.30 8.99 9.91
CA PHE A 56 -9.13 10.11 9.44
C PHE A 56 -10.27 9.62 8.56
N MET A 57 -10.01 8.67 7.66
CA MET A 57 -11.06 8.01 6.89
C MET A 57 -12.06 7.31 7.83
N HIS A 58 -11.62 6.55 8.84
CA HIS A 58 -12.50 5.88 9.78
C HIS A 58 -13.45 6.86 10.50
N GLN A 59 -12.94 8.03 10.94
CA GLN A 59 -13.74 9.10 11.54
C GLN A 59 -14.84 9.60 10.59
N LEU A 60 -14.56 9.70 9.28
CA LEU A 60 -15.60 10.06 8.29
C LEU A 60 -16.70 9.00 8.20
N TYR A 61 -16.35 7.71 8.27
CA TYR A 61 -17.33 6.62 8.23
C TYR A 61 -18.23 6.57 9.49
N GLN A 62 -17.75 7.09 10.62
CA GLN A 62 -18.51 7.15 11.87
C GLN A 62 -19.57 8.25 11.91
N LYS A 63 -19.47 9.31 11.09
CA LYS A 63 -20.45 10.42 11.05
C LYS A 63 -21.86 9.92 10.77
N GLU A 64 -22.88 10.44 11.44
CA GLU A 64 -24.27 10.05 11.15
C GLU A 64 -24.77 10.56 9.78
N GLY A 65 -25.70 9.82 9.16
CA GLY A 65 -26.31 10.20 7.88
C GLY A 65 -25.56 9.69 6.63
N TRP A 66 -25.91 10.27 5.48
CA TRP A 66 -25.31 9.96 4.18
C TRP A 66 -24.00 10.72 3.97
N PHE A 67 -23.06 10.16 3.22
CA PHE A 67 -21.86 10.91 2.85
C PHE A 67 -22.18 12.11 1.98
N THR A 68 -21.77 13.29 2.44
CA THR A 68 -21.78 14.51 1.62
C THR A 68 -20.75 14.41 0.50
N ALA A 69 -20.85 15.28 -0.52
CA ALA A 69 -19.84 15.37 -1.58
C ALA A 69 -18.43 15.62 -1.01
N THR A 70 -18.33 16.41 0.07
CA THR A 70 -17.07 16.66 0.78
C THR A 70 -16.54 15.42 1.47
N ASP A 71 -17.41 14.63 2.13
CA ASP A 71 -16.98 13.37 2.75
C ASP A 71 -16.47 12.39 1.71
N GLN A 72 -17.18 12.25 0.58
CA GLN A 72 -16.77 11.38 -0.53
C GLN A 72 -15.42 11.79 -1.10
N PHE A 73 -15.19 13.10 -1.30
CA PHE A 73 -13.91 13.64 -1.74
C PHE A 73 -12.78 13.32 -0.74
N LEU A 74 -13.01 13.54 0.56
CA LEU A 74 -12.00 13.29 1.59
C LEU A 74 -11.67 11.80 1.73
N ILE A 75 -12.68 10.91 1.72
CA ILE A 75 -12.46 9.45 1.77
C ILE A 75 -11.55 9.00 0.63
N ARG A 76 -11.82 9.49 -0.57
CA ARG A 76 -11.01 9.21 -1.75
C ARG A 76 -9.58 9.74 -1.59
N VAL A 77 -9.40 10.98 -1.14
CA VAL A 77 -8.06 11.55 -0.90
C VAL A 77 -7.29 10.75 0.15
N PHE A 78 -7.93 10.33 1.23
CA PHE A 78 -7.28 9.49 2.23
C PHE A 78 -6.93 8.10 1.68
N ALA A 79 -7.79 7.48 0.86
CA ALA A 79 -7.46 6.23 0.18
C ALA A 79 -6.27 6.37 -0.78
N GLU A 80 -6.23 7.44 -1.58
CA GLU A 80 -5.10 7.76 -2.47
C GLU A 80 -3.79 7.92 -1.66
N ASN A 81 -3.84 8.64 -0.52
CA ASN A 81 -2.68 8.78 0.37
C ASN A 81 -2.25 7.45 1.02
N ILE A 82 -3.19 6.58 1.40
CA ILE A 82 -2.87 5.25 1.93
C ILE A 82 -2.09 4.45 0.87
N PHE A 83 -2.63 4.32 -0.35
CA PHE A 83 -1.94 3.59 -1.43
C PHE A 83 -0.56 4.16 -1.73
N PHE A 84 -0.44 5.49 -1.79
CA PHE A 84 0.83 6.16 -2.03
C PHE A 84 1.85 5.89 -0.92
N HIS A 85 1.45 6.02 0.34
CA HIS A 85 2.34 5.78 1.48
C HIS A 85 2.77 4.32 1.60
N LEU A 86 1.84 3.36 1.44
CA LEU A 86 2.18 1.94 1.45
C LEU A 86 3.14 1.57 0.32
N SER A 87 2.97 2.13 -0.87
CA SER A 87 3.88 1.91 -1.99
C SER A 87 5.26 2.51 -1.73
N SER A 88 5.30 3.73 -1.20
CA SER A 88 6.54 4.40 -0.82
C SER A 88 7.28 3.68 0.32
N CYS A 89 6.56 3.02 1.23
CA CYS A 89 7.12 2.15 2.25
C CYS A 89 7.86 0.98 1.60
N LEU A 90 7.21 0.27 0.68
CA LEU A 90 7.78 -0.88 -0.03
C LEU A 90 9.01 -0.49 -0.89
N ASP A 91 8.95 0.64 -1.59
CA ASP A 91 10.10 1.15 -2.36
C ASP A 91 11.29 1.50 -1.43
N ALA A 92 11.04 2.12 -0.28
CA ALA A 92 12.07 2.43 0.72
C ALA A 92 12.72 1.15 1.29
N LEU A 93 11.92 0.12 1.57
CA LEU A 93 12.42 -1.21 1.94
C LEU A 93 13.26 -1.83 0.82
N GLY A 94 12.88 -1.61 -0.44
CA GLY A 94 13.67 -1.98 -1.61
C GLY A 94 15.08 -1.35 -1.60
N HIS A 95 15.20 -0.08 -1.22
CA HIS A 95 16.51 0.58 -1.05
C HIS A 95 17.35 -0.09 0.04
N GLU A 96 16.76 -0.38 1.20
CA GLU A 96 17.43 -1.05 2.31
C GLU A 96 17.96 -2.43 1.88
N VAL A 97 17.09 -3.26 1.27
CA VAL A 97 17.45 -4.55 0.70
C VAL A 97 18.58 -4.41 -0.34
N SER A 98 18.48 -3.43 -1.23
CA SER A 98 19.52 -3.18 -2.25
C SER A 98 20.88 -2.91 -1.61
N GLN A 99 20.93 -2.17 -0.51
CA GLN A 99 22.18 -1.88 0.20
C GLN A 99 22.74 -3.12 0.90
N ILE A 100 21.90 -3.88 1.63
CA ILE A 100 22.32 -5.08 2.37
C ILE A 100 22.93 -6.12 1.44
N PHE A 101 22.29 -6.37 0.29
CA PHE A 101 22.77 -7.34 -0.69
C PHE A 101 23.79 -6.73 -1.69
N GLN A 102 24.15 -5.46 -1.55
CA GLN A 102 25.08 -4.75 -2.45
C GLN A 102 24.65 -4.89 -3.93
N VAL A 103 23.36 -4.71 -4.19
CA VAL A 103 22.80 -4.66 -5.53
C VAL A 103 23.09 -3.28 -6.11
N GLN A 104 23.84 -3.23 -7.22
CA GLN A 104 24.22 -1.99 -7.89
C GLN A 104 23.12 -1.57 -8.86
N LEU A 105 22.16 -0.79 -8.36
CA LEU A 105 21.15 -0.12 -9.18
C LEU A 105 21.24 1.40 -8.96
N PRO A 106 21.03 2.21 -10.01
CA PRO A 106 20.80 3.63 -9.83
C PRO A 106 19.65 3.86 -8.85
N PHE A 107 19.79 4.86 -7.98
CA PHE A 107 18.87 5.12 -6.87
C PHE A 107 17.41 5.22 -7.36
N GLU A 108 17.18 5.99 -8.43
CA GLU A 108 15.86 6.22 -9.04
C GLU A 108 15.23 4.97 -9.67
N ARG A 109 15.98 3.87 -9.80
CA ARG A 109 15.52 2.59 -10.36
C ARG A 109 15.31 1.51 -9.30
N VAL A 110 15.58 1.80 -8.03
CA VAL A 110 15.34 0.83 -6.97
C VAL A 110 13.85 0.82 -6.63
N GLN A 111 13.22 -0.31 -6.90
CA GLN A 111 11.84 -0.62 -6.54
C GLN A 111 11.83 -2.06 -6.01
N ILE A 112 10.97 -2.35 -5.04
CA ILE A 112 10.85 -3.73 -4.54
C ILE A 112 10.23 -4.67 -5.58
N ASP A 113 9.50 -4.09 -6.53
CA ASP A 113 8.82 -4.76 -7.62
C ASP A 113 9.74 -5.17 -8.76
N HIS A 114 9.24 -6.09 -9.59
CA HIS A 114 9.82 -6.33 -10.90
C HIS A 114 9.42 -5.21 -11.87
N MET A 115 10.39 -4.50 -12.43
CA MET A 115 10.11 -3.59 -13.54
C MET A 115 9.92 -4.39 -14.84
N ASN A 116 8.69 -4.44 -15.37
CA ASN A 116 8.28 -4.88 -16.72
C ASN A 116 9.34 -5.64 -17.54
N ASN A 117 9.60 -6.90 -17.19
CA ASN A 117 10.49 -7.82 -17.92
C ASN A 117 11.95 -7.37 -18.11
N GLN A 118 12.43 -6.38 -17.35
CA GLN A 118 13.84 -5.98 -17.39
C GLN A 118 14.68 -6.91 -16.51
N LYS A 119 15.71 -7.54 -17.09
CA LYS A 119 16.69 -8.42 -16.39
C LYS A 119 17.55 -7.71 -15.33
N ASN A 120 17.28 -6.42 -15.06
CA ASN A 120 18.08 -5.51 -14.24
C ASN A 120 17.20 -4.74 -13.23
N CYS A 121 16.20 -5.38 -12.63
CA CYS A 121 15.51 -4.86 -11.44
C CYS A 121 16.14 -5.44 -10.16
N LEU A 122 15.76 -4.92 -8.99
CA LEU A 122 16.27 -5.37 -7.68
C LEU A 122 16.13 -6.89 -7.55
N ARG A 123 14.94 -7.42 -7.82
CA ARG A 123 14.63 -8.85 -7.68
C ARG A 123 15.42 -9.74 -8.63
N CYS A 124 15.54 -9.38 -9.91
CA CYS A 124 16.36 -10.14 -10.87
C CYS A 124 17.84 -10.17 -10.48
N LEU A 125 18.36 -9.09 -9.88
CA LEU A 125 19.74 -9.05 -9.39
C LEU A 125 19.89 -9.84 -8.08
N LEU A 126 18.89 -9.82 -7.20
CA LEU A 126 18.84 -10.67 -6.02
C LEU A 126 18.83 -12.15 -6.39
N GLN A 127 18.13 -12.57 -7.45
CA GLN A 127 18.17 -13.97 -7.91
C GLN A 127 19.60 -14.47 -8.23
N ARG A 128 20.55 -13.57 -8.53
CA ARG A 128 21.96 -13.94 -8.74
C ARG A 128 22.79 -13.92 -7.46
N LYS A 129 22.36 -13.20 -6.43
CA LYS A 129 23.10 -12.99 -5.18
C LYS A 129 22.60 -13.84 -4.03
N ASP A 130 21.28 -13.97 -3.89
CA ASP A 130 20.59 -14.74 -2.87
C ASP A 130 19.26 -15.27 -3.43
N VAL A 131 19.31 -16.45 -4.04
CA VAL A 131 18.15 -17.11 -4.66
C VAL A 131 17.04 -17.36 -3.63
N ALA A 132 17.40 -17.71 -2.39
CA ALA A 132 16.44 -18.02 -1.34
C ALA A 132 15.66 -16.76 -0.93
N PHE A 133 16.35 -15.64 -0.73
CA PHE A 133 15.72 -14.38 -0.41
C PHE A 133 14.89 -13.83 -1.59
N ALA A 134 15.39 -13.95 -2.82
CA ALA A 134 14.63 -13.56 -4.01
C ALA A 134 13.33 -14.38 -4.17
N SER A 135 13.39 -15.69 -3.96
CA SER A 135 12.22 -16.57 -4.04
C SER A 135 11.21 -16.27 -2.93
N PHE A 136 11.68 -15.95 -1.72
CA PHE A 136 10.84 -15.49 -0.62
C PHE A 136 10.15 -14.15 -0.96
N LEU A 137 10.88 -13.19 -1.53
CA LEU A 137 10.26 -11.95 -2.01
C LEU A 137 9.19 -12.24 -3.07
N ASP A 138 9.46 -13.13 -4.03
CA ASP A 138 8.50 -13.54 -5.06
C ASP A 138 7.25 -14.26 -4.50
N SER A 139 7.31 -14.83 -3.29
CA SER A 139 6.13 -15.37 -2.62
C SER A 139 5.30 -14.31 -1.90
N GLU A 140 5.93 -13.33 -1.26
CA GLU A 140 5.20 -12.30 -0.50
C GLU A 140 4.65 -11.16 -1.38
N LEU A 141 5.38 -10.78 -2.44
CA LEU A 141 4.95 -9.75 -3.40
C LEU A 141 5.05 -10.32 -4.82
N PRO A 142 4.12 -11.18 -5.25
CA PRO A 142 4.23 -11.91 -6.52
C PRO A 142 4.11 -11.00 -7.76
N GLN A 143 4.77 -11.41 -8.85
CA GLN A 143 4.54 -10.81 -10.17
C GLN A 143 3.11 -11.09 -10.67
N LYS A 144 2.54 -10.13 -11.42
CA LYS A 144 1.22 -10.31 -12.03
C LYS A 144 1.13 -11.62 -12.82
N GLY A 145 0.14 -12.44 -12.48
CA GLY A 145 -0.14 -13.71 -13.17
C GLY A 145 0.55 -14.93 -12.56
N SER A 146 1.44 -14.79 -11.59
CA SER A 146 2.03 -15.96 -10.90
C SER A 146 1.13 -16.50 -9.78
N GLN A 147 0.32 -15.65 -9.14
CA GLN A 147 -0.63 -16.05 -8.08
C GLN A 147 -1.98 -15.34 -8.26
N PRO A 148 -2.91 -15.90 -9.05
CA PRO A 148 -4.23 -15.31 -9.27
C PRO A 148 -4.95 -15.02 -7.95
N GLY A 149 -5.50 -13.82 -7.80
CA GLY A 149 -6.23 -13.39 -6.59
C GLY A 149 -5.37 -12.88 -5.43
N HIS A 150 -4.03 -12.83 -5.57
CA HIS A 150 -3.18 -12.25 -4.53
C HIS A 150 -3.46 -10.74 -4.35
N TRP A 151 -3.60 -10.28 -3.10
CA TRP A 151 -3.94 -8.88 -2.75
C TRP A 151 -3.04 -7.86 -3.46
N TYR A 152 -1.75 -8.23 -3.56
CA TYR A 152 -0.71 -7.39 -4.13
C TYR A 152 -0.97 -6.99 -5.58
N HIS A 153 -1.61 -7.87 -6.37
CA HIS A 153 -1.91 -7.54 -7.77
C HIS A 153 -2.88 -6.36 -7.86
N ALA A 154 -3.99 -6.41 -7.15
CA ALA A 154 -4.94 -5.31 -7.09
C ALA A 154 -4.28 -4.04 -6.52
N PHE A 155 -3.51 -4.18 -5.45
CA PHE A 155 -2.81 -3.07 -4.81
C PHE A 155 -1.86 -2.34 -5.79
N THR A 156 -1.02 -3.07 -6.52
CA THR A 156 -0.07 -2.49 -7.49
C THR A 156 -0.78 -1.72 -8.60
N GLU A 157 -1.93 -2.21 -9.06
CA GLU A 157 -2.71 -1.52 -10.10
C GLU A 157 -3.41 -0.26 -9.56
N TYR A 158 -3.95 -0.28 -8.34
CA TYR A 158 -4.46 0.95 -7.70
C TYR A 158 -3.34 1.96 -7.46
N ARG A 159 -2.15 1.53 -7.01
CA ARG A 159 -0.97 2.39 -6.92
C ARG A 159 -0.68 3.06 -8.26
N ASN A 160 -0.59 2.28 -9.34
CA ASN A 160 -0.31 2.80 -10.67
C ASN A 160 -1.35 3.82 -11.11
N GLN A 161 -2.63 3.56 -10.79
CA GLN A 161 -3.70 4.51 -11.02
C GLN A 161 -3.47 5.81 -10.24
N VAL A 162 -3.24 5.77 -8.94
CA VAL A 162 -3.05 6.96 -8.07
C VAL A 162 -1.86 7.81 -8.51
N VAL A 163 -0.78 7.19 -8.98
CA VAL A 163 0.42 7.92 -9.44
C VAL A 163 0.16 8.72 -10.72
N HIS A 164 -0.73 8.24 -11.59
CA HIS A 164 -0.94 8.83 -12.90
C HIS A 164 -2.28 9.54 -13.06
N ARG A 165 -3.25 9.24 -12.19
CA ARG A 165 -4.67 9.57 -12.34
C ARG A 165 -5.35 9.59 -10.97
N THR A 166 -6.61 9.98 -11.02
CA THR A 166 -7.51 9.99 -9.88
C THR A 166 -8.07 8.56 -9.67
N LEU A 167 -8.13 8.07 -8.42
CA LEU A 167 -8.79 6.81 -8.02
C LEU A 167 -10.31 6.78 -8.29
N TYR A 168 -10.78 5.96 -9.22
CA TYR A 168 -12.22 5.86 -9.51
C TYR A 168 -12.95 5.08 -8.40
N VAL A 169 -14.10 5.58 -7.99
CA VAL A 169 -14.91 5.04 -6.88
C VAL A 169 -16.38 5.11 -7.25
N VAL A 170 -17.17 4.10 -6.87
CA VAL A 170 -18.62 4.09 -7.02
C VAL A 170 -19.29 4.13 -5.65
N LEU A 171 -20.36 4.92 -5.54
CA LEU A 171 -21.21 4.94 -4.36
C LEU A 171 -22.25 3.80 -4.49
N ALA A 172 -22.00 2.68 -3.83
CA ALA A 172 -22.87 1.50 -3.80
C ALA A 172 -23.91 1.53 -2.66
N GLY A 173 -24.04 2.66 -1.96
CA GLY A 173 -24.97 2.86 -0.84
C GLY A 173 -24.65 4.14 -0.05
N PRO A 174 -25.46 4.49 0.97
CA PRO A 174 -25.33 5.76 1.72
C PRO A 174 -23.92 6.05 2.28
N LYS A 175 -23.18 4.97 2.58
CA LYS A 175 -21.81 4.99 3.10
C LYS A 175 -20.93 3.90 2.51
N ALA A 176 -21.31 3.36 1.35
CA ALA A 176 -20.56 2.28 0.72
C ALA A 176 -19.86 2.84 -0.52
N MET A 177 -18.60 3.25 -0.35
CA MET A 177 -17.75 3.62 -1.48
C MET A 177 -16.89 2.42 -1.87
N VAL A 178 -16.94 2.03 -3.13
CA VAL A 178 -16.36 0.77 -3.62
C VAL A 178 -15.37 1.07 -4.74
N LEU A 179 -14.25 0.35 -4.73
CA LEU A 179 -13.25 0.38 -5.80
C LEU A 179 -13.63 -0.57 -6.95
N PRO A 180 -13.27 -0.25 -8.20
CA PRO A 180 -13.49 -1.15 -9.32
C PRO A 180 -12.65 -2.42 -9.15
N ASP A 181 -13.22 -3.58 -9.46
CA ASP A 181 -12.56 -4.90 -9.44
C ASP A 181 -11.28 -4.86 -10.29
N ASN A 182 -11.39 -4.26 -11.48
CA ASN A 182 -10.27 -4.01 -12.37
C ASN A 182 -9.84 -2.53 -12.39
N PRO A 183 -8.84 -2.13 -11.57
CA PRO A 183 -8.23 -0.78 -11.63
C PRO A 183 -7.63 -0.37 -12.98
N THR A 184 -7.40 -1.31 -13.90
CA THR A 184 -6.91 -1.01 -15.25
C THR A 184 -8.02 -0.60 -16.22
N ASN A 185 -9.30 -0.76 -15.85
CA ASN A 185 -10.41 -0.28 -16.66
C ASN A 185 -10.60 1.22 -16.46
N LEU A 186 -10.08 1.99 -17.40
CA LEU A 186 -10.08 3.45 -17.36
C LEU A 186 -11.39 4.09 -17.83
N ASN A 187 -12.38 3.28 -18.25
CA ASN A 187 -13.67 3.76 -18.74
C ASN A 187 -14.82 2.90 -18.18
N PRO A 188 -15.00 2.85 -16.84
CA PRO A 188 -16.13 2.13 -16.25
C PRO A 188 -17.43 2.75 -16.79
N ARG A 189 -18.39 1.91 -17.20
CA ARG A 189 -19.68 2.37 -17.74
C ARG A 189 -20.56 2.80 -16.57
N VAL A 190 -20.25 3.95 -15.97
CA VAL A 190 -21.07 4.51 -14.91
C VAL A 190 -22.36 5.06 -15.51
N SER A 191 -23.40 4.23 -15.55
CA SER A 191 -24.76 4.66 -15.86
C SER A 191 -25.31 5.42 -14.65
N LEU A 192 -25.08 6.73 -14.60
CA LEU A 192 -25.82 7.66 -13.73
C LEU A 192 -27.27 7.77 -14.24
N LYS A 193 -28.08 6.73 -14.05
CA LYS A 193 -29.52 6.83 -14.26
C LYS A 193 -30.20 7.21 -12.95
N ASP A 194 -30.59 8.47 -12.90
CA ASP A 194 -31.61 9.05 -12.03
C ASP A 194 -31.37 8.98 -10.51
N HIS A 195 -31.19 10.15 -9.89
CA HIS A 195 -31.13 10.35 -8.43
C HIS A 195 -32.45 10.01 -7.70
N THR A 196 -33.42 9.43 -8.39
CA THR A 196 -34.81 9.24 -7.93
C THR A 196 -35.18 7.78 -7.69
N SER A 197 -34.31 6.80 -7.99
CA SER A 197 -34.63 5.38 -7.82
C SER A 197 -33.46 4.57 -7.24
N PRO A 198 -33.65 3.79 -6.15
CA PRO A 198 -32.59 3.01 -5.48
C PRO A 198 -32.34 1.66 -6.17
N THR A 199 -32.41 1.61 -7.51
CA THR A 199 -31.96 0.45 -8.26
C THR A 199 -30.47 0.55 -8.48
N TYR A 200 -29.70 -0.07 -7.58
CA TYR A 200 -28.26 -0.26 -7.70
C TYR A 200 -27.96 -1.04 -8.99
N TYR A 201 -27.59 -0.33 -10.06
CA TYR A 201 -26.96 -0.97 -11.21
C TYR A 201 -25.53 -1.32 -10.80
N PHE A 202 -25.30 -2.59 -10.47
CA PHE A 202 -23.95 -3.11 -10.33
C PHE A 202 -23.34 -3.18 -11.73
N ASP A 203 -22.49 -2.21 -12.06
CA ASP A 203 -21.57 -2.32 -13.19
C ASP A 203 -20.77 -3.63 -13.01
N PRO A 204 -20.58 -4.44 -14.07
CA PRO A 204 -19.86 -5.71 -13.99
C PRO A 204 -18.41 -5.59 -13.48
N ASP A 205 -17.90 -4.38 -13.33
CA ASP A 205 -16.56 -4.10 -12.80
C ASP A 205 -16.54 -3.82 -11.28
N TYR A 206 -17.59 -4.16 -10.52
CA TYR A 206 -17.71 -3.92 -9.06
C TYR A 206 -18.29 -5.12 -8.28
N HIS A 207 -18.06 -6.34 -8.75
CA HIS A 207 -18.51 -7.59 -8.13
C HIS A 207 -17.71 -8.01 -6.89
N GLU A 208 -16.43 -7.67 -6.80
CA GLU A 208 -15.60 -8.03 -5.64
C GLU A 208 -15.93 -7.20 -4.40
N GLN A 209 -16.78 -6.17 -4.53
CA GLN A 209 -17.24 -5.31 -3.43
C GLN A 209 -16.10 -4.81 -2.56
N ARG A 210 -15.01 -4.33 -3.18
CA ARG A 210 -13.85 -3.72 -2.52
C ARG A 210 -14.23 -2.38 -1.90
N GLU A 211 -14.97 -2.43 -0.80
CA GLU A 211 -15.32 -1.28 0.02
C GLU A 211 -14.03 -0.60 0.49
N ILE A 212 -13.89 0.69 0.18
CA ILE A 212 -12.63 1.44 0.31
C ILE A 212 -12.07 1.33 1.72
N ARG A 213 -12.89 1.52 2.76
CA ARG A 213 -12.42 1.49 4.14
C ARG A 213 -11.87 0.11 4.49
N LYS A 214 -12.61 -0.96 4.18
CA LYS A 214 -12.13 -2.33 4.42
C LYS A 214 -10.86 -2.62 3.62
N TYR A 215 -10.88 -2.40 2.31
CA TYR A 215 -9.78 -2.80 1.43
C TYR A 215 -8.47 -2.07 1.74
N THR A 216 -8.52 -0.76 2.02
CA THR A 216 -7.33 0.00 2.39
C THR A 216 -6.79 -0.40 3.75
N LEU A 217 -7.65 -0.75 4.71
CA LEU A 217 -7.24 -1.30 6.01
C LEU A 217 -6.56 -2.67 5.84
N ASP A 218 -7.14 -3.56 5.04
CA ASP A 218 -6.54 -4.86 4.71
C ASP A 218 -5.16 -4.66 4.08
N CYS A 219 -5.02 -3.72 3.12
CA CYS A 219 -3.72 -3.38 2.53
C CYS A 219 -2.69 -2.87 3.55
N ILE A 220 -3.10 -2.08 4.55
CA ILE A 220 -2.20 -1.63 5.62
C ILE A 220 -1.65 -2.82 6.39
N TYR A 221 -2.51 -3.76 6.79
CA TYR A 221 -2.09 -4.96 7.52
C TYR A 221 -1.20 -5.87 6.68
N GLU A 222 -1.56 -6.12 5.43
CA GLU A 222 -0.78 -6.95 4.52
C GLU A 222 0.62 -6.39 4.25
N VAL A 223 0.74 -5.08 4.04
CA VAL A 223 2.06 -4.43 3.85
C VAL A 223 2.86 -4.45 5.14
N ARG A 224 2.24 -4.15 6.29
CA ARG A 224 2.90 -4.23 7.61
C ARG A 224 3.49 -5.62 7.85
N ASP A 225 2.68 -6.67 7.65
CA ASP A 225 3.10 -8.04 7.89
C ASP A 225 4.18 -8.47 6.90
N THR A 226 4.09 -8.04 5.64
CA THR A 226 5.14 -8.27 4.64
C THR A 226 6.46 -7.62 5.04
N VAL A 227 6.42 -6.36 5.49
CA VAL A 227 7.60 -5.63 5.98
C VAL A 227 8.25 -6.38 7.15
N GLU A 228 7.46 -6.84 8.14
CA GLU A 228 7.98 -7.62 9.27
C GLU A 228 8.61 -8.94 8.85
N LYS A 229 7.98 -9.68 7.94
CA LYS A 229 8.55 -10.94 7.42
C LYS A 229 9.87 -10.67 6.68
N ILE A 230 9.96 -9.58 5.93
CA ILE A 230 11.20 -9.18 5.26
C ILE A 230 12.27 -8.84 6.30
N TYR A 231 11.96 -8.03 7.31
CA TYR A 231 12.90 -7.72 8.38
C TYR A 231 13.37 -8.96 9.16
N ALA A 232 12.47 -9.91 9.42
CA ALA A 232 12.84 -11.19 10.02
C ALA A 232 13.91 -11.93 9.20
N LYS A 233 13.81 -11.88 7.86
CA LYS A 233 14.79 -12.49 6.94
C LYS A 233 16.09 -11.69 6.84
N LEU A 234 16.05 -10.38 7.07
CA LEU A 234 17.23 -9.51 7.05
C LEU A 234 18.05 -9.57 8.34
N ASP A 235 17.49 -9.97 9.47
CA ASP A 235 18.20 -10.01 10.77
C ASP A 235 19.47 -10.89 10.77
N GLY A 236 19.51 -11.93 9.94
CA GLY A 236 20.71 -12.77 9.73
C GLY A 236 21.68 -12.24 8.66
N LYS A 237 21.41 -11.07 8.08
CA LYS A 237 22.14 -10.47 6.94
C LYS A 237 22.76 -9.11 7.29
N ILE A 238 22.37 -8.50 8.41
CA ILE A 238 22.87 -7.21 8.95
C ILE A 238 23.71 -7.45 10.20
#